data_AF-A0A2C9UZG6-F1
#
_entry.id   AF-A0A2C9UZG6-F1
#
_cell.length_a   1.000
_cell.length_b   1.000
_cell.length_c   1.000
_cell.angle_alpha   90.00
_cell.angle_beta   90.00
_cell.angle_gamma   90.00
#
_symmetry.space_group_name_H-M   'P 1'
#
loop_
_entity.id
_entity.type
_entity.pdbx_description
1 polymer ?
#
loop_
_entity_poly.entity_id
_entity_poly.type
_entity_poly.pdbx_seq_one_letter_code
_entity_poly.pdbx_strand_id
1 'polypeptide(L)'
;MVVSASSDPTQSPSGPYFLHSNENPALVLISPVLTCPNYHTWSRAMKMALLSKNKMKFVDGIIQAPAATDLLCSTWERWNMMVLFWIM
;
A
#
# COMPACT_ATOMS: atom_id res chain seq x y z
N MET A 1 -32.44 -16.80 8.57
CA MET A 1 -31.91 -15.50 9.04
C MET A 1 -30.55 -15.32 8.38
N VAL A 2 -30.43 -14.38 7.45
CA VAL A 2 -29.17 -14.16 6.72
C VAL A 2 -28.27 -13.33 7.64
N VAL A 3 -27.21 -13.93 8.16
CA VAL A 3 -26.18 -13.21 8.91
C VAL A 3 -25.50 -12.29 7.91
N SER A 4 -25.84 -11.01 7.94
CA SER A 4 -25.12 -9.99 7.18
C SER A 4 -23.75 -9.87 7.84
N ALA A 5 -22.76 -10.57 7.29
CA ALA A 5 -21.37 -10.36 7.65
C ALA A 5 -21.06 -8.89 7.35
N SER A 6 -20.88 -8.10 8.41
CA SER A 6 -20.19 -6.82 8.34
C SER A 6 -18.78 -7.12 7.84
N SER A 7 -18.59 -7.17 6.52
CA SER A 7 -17.31 -7.43 5.89
C SER A 7 -16.49 -6.15 6.01
N ASP A 8 -15.85 -6.00 7.17
CA ASP A 8 -14.90 -4.92 7.41
C ASP A 8 -13.80 -5.03 6.33
N PRO A 9 -13.68 -4.05 5.42
CA PRO A 9 -12.77 -4.13 4.27
C PRO A 9 -11.29 -4.16 4.68
N THR A 10 -11.01 -3.92 5.97
CA THR A 10 -9.69 -4.06 6.60
C THR A 10 -9.34 -5.50 7.00
N GLN A 11 -10.33 -6.39 7.13
CA GLN A 11 -10.15 -7.77 7.60
C GLN A 11 -10.23 -8.83 6.49
N SER A 12 -10.71 -8.44 5.31
CA SER A 12 -10.76 -9.34 4.15
C SER A 12 -9.36 -9.53 3.56
N PRO A 13 -8.79 -10.74 3.46
CA PRO A 13 -7.44 -10.95 2.91
C PRO A 13 -7.26 -10.47 1.46
N SER A 14 -8.37 -10.34 0.73
CA SER A 14 -8.43 -9.83 -0.64
C SER A 14 -8.83 -8.34 -0.72
N GLY A 15 -9.04 -7.69 0.42
CA GLY A 15 -9.45 -6.30 0.52
C GLY A 15 -8.27 -5.35 0.24
N PRO A 16 -8.52 -4.18 -0.38
CA PRO A 16 -7.46 -3.21 -0.69
C PRO A 16 -6.78 -2.62 0.55
N TYR A 17 -7.42 -2.73 1.72
CA TYR A 17 -6.96 -2.18 2.98
C TYR A 17 -6.42 -3.23 3.96
N PHE A 18 -6.32 -4.49 3.55
CA PHE A 18 -5.85 -5.58 4.40
C PHE A 18 -4.39 -5.39 4.81
N LEU A 19 -4.13 -5.43 6.11
CA LEU A 19 -2.80 -5.31 6.68
C LEU A 19 -2.25 -6.68 7.04
N HIS A 20 -1.28 -7.14 6.25
CA HIS A 20 -0.53 -8.33 6.63
C HIS A 20 0.37 -8.01 7.83
N SER A 21 0.51 -8.93 8.80
CA SER A 21 1.37 -8.73 9.99
C SER A 21 2.86 -8.50 9.67
N ASN A 22 3.26 -8.63 8.40
CA ASN A 22 4.62 -8.47 7.91
C ASN A 22 4.84 -7.12 7.19
N GLU A 23 3.90 -6.19 7.32
CA GLU A 23 3.99 -4.86 6.72
C GLU A 23 4.62 -3.87 7.71
N ASN A 24 5.84 -3.42 7.42
CA ASN A 24 6.61 -2.51 8.25
C ASN A 24 7.15 -1.35 7.39
N PRO A 25 6.90 -0.07 7.76
CA PRO A 25 7.42 1.08 7.04
C PRO A 25 8.96 1.19 7.08
N ALA A 26 9.63 0.60 8.07
CA ALA A 26 11.09 0.57 8.16
C ALA A 26 11.74 -0.51 7.26
N LEU A 27 10.95 -1.29 6.53
CA LEU A 27 11.47 -2.33 5.66
C LEU A 27 12.02 -1.72 4.37
N VAL A 28 13.31 -1.94 4.10
CA VAL A 28 13.94 -1.56 2.83
C VAL A 28 13.41 -2.47 1.73
N LEU A 29 12.58 -1.93 0.82
CA LEU A 29 12.04 -2.72 -0.30
C LEU A 29 13.09 -3.00 -1.37
N ILE A 30 13.92 -2.01 -1.72
CA ILE A 30 14.89 -2.09 -2.81
C ILE A 30 16.26 -1.59 -2.33
N SER A 31 17.30 -2.37 -2.62
CA SER A 31 18.70 -1.98 -2.51
C SER A 31 19.35 -2.19 -3.88
N PRO A 32 20.19 -1.26 -4.40
CA PRO A 32 20.72 -0.05 -3.77
C PRO A 32 19.74 1.14 -3.72
N VAL A 33 20.05 2.16 -2.90
CA VAL A 33 19.31 3.43 -2.80
C VAL A 33 19.20 4.11 -4.16
N LEU A 34 18.12 4.85 -4.39
CA LEU A 34 17.89 5.60 -5.61
C LEU A 34 19.01 6.64 -5.84
N THR A 35 19.59 6.61 -7.03
CA THR A 35 20.56 7.57 -7.55
C THR A 35 20.17 7.94 -8.98
N CYS A 36 20.60 9.10 -9.50
CA CYS A 36 20.30 9.48 -10.89
C CYS A 36 20.67 8.38 -11.91
N PRO A 37 21.85 7.72 -11.84
CA PRO A 37 22.22 6.71 -12.82
C PRO A 37 21.40 5.41 -12.74
N ASN A 38 20.89 5.06 -11.56
CA ASN A 38 20.19 3.78 -11.36
C ASN A 38 18.66 3.89 -11.46
N TYR A 39 18.10 5.07 -11.76
CA TYR A 39 16.66 5.34 -11.75
C TYR A 39 15.84 4.31 -12.52
N HIS A 40 16.27 3.93 -13.73
CA HIS A 40 15.50 2.98 -14.54
C HIS A 40 15.40 1.59 -13.89
N THR A 41 16.52 1.08 -13.40
CA THR A 41 16.58 -0.21 -12.70
C THR A 41 15.83 -0.14 -11.38
N TRP A 42 16.03 0.93 -10.61
CA TRP A 42 15.39 1.14 -9.32
C TRP A 42 13.87 1.25 -9.45
N SER A 43 13.37 2.08 -10.37
CA SER A 43 11.93 2.28 -10.59
C SER A 43 11.22 0.99 -11.02
N ARG A 44 11.85 0.19 -11.90
CA ARG A 44 11.31 -1.12 -12.28
C ARG A 44 11.27 -2.07 -11.08
N ALA A 45 12.33 -2.13 -10.29
CA ALA A 45 12.40 -2.99 -9.13
C ALA A 45 11.36 -2.58 -8.06
N MET A 46 11.25 -1.28 -7.80
CA MET A 46 10.26 -0.70 -6.88
C MET A 46 8.83 -1.00 -7.32
N LYS A 47 8.52 -0.86 -8.63
CA LYS A 47 7.22 -1.25 -9.18
C LYS A 47 6.91 -2.73 -8.93
N MET A 48 7.89 -3.63 -9.14
CA MET A 48 7.71 -5.06 -8.87
C MET A 48 7.47 -5.36 -7.39
N ALA A 49 8.20 -4.69 -6.49
CA ALA A 49 8.02 -4.84 -5.04
C ALA A 49 6.65 -4.34 -4.57
N LEU A 50 6.15 -3.23 -5.13
CA LEU A 50 4.81 -2.74 -4.81
C LEU A 50 3.71 -3.63 -5.37
N LEU A 51 3.91 -4.22 -6.55
CA LEU A 51 2.98 -5.18 -7.14
C LEU A 51 2.88 -6.47 -6.32
N SER A 52 4.02 -7.01 -5.85
CA SER A 52 4.01 -8.23 -5.02
C SER A 52 3.31 -8.02 -3.67
N LYS A 53 3.25 -6.77 -3.19
CA LYS A 53 2.54 -6.37 -1.96
C LYS A 53 1.13 -5.83 -2.21
N ASN A 54 0.62 -5.86 -3.45
CA ASN A 54 -0.67 -5.28 -3.85
C ASN A 54 -0.83 -3.78 -3.53
N LYS A 55 0.26 -3.02 -3.40
CA LYS A 55 0.23 -1.58 -3.07
C LYS A 55 0.34 -0.66 -4.28
N MET A 56 0.58 -1.21 -5.47
CA MET A 56 0.67 -0.40 -6.71
C MET A 56 -0.59 0.45 -6.94
N LYS A 57 -1.77 -0.04 -6.53
CA LYS A 57 -3.04 0.67 -6.68
C LYS A 57 -3.13 1.98 -5.88
N PHE A 58 -2.32 2.15 -4.83
CA PHE A 58 -2.17 3.42 -4.12
C PHE A 58 -1.34 4.43 -4.92
N VAL A 59 -0.27 3.95 -5.60
CA VAL A 59 0.59 4.80 -6.44
C VAL A 59 -0.11 5.20 -7.74
N ASP A 60 -0.82 4.28 -8.37
CA ASP A 60 -1.58 4.53 -9.61
C ASP A 60 -2.85 5.37 -9.37
N GLY A 61 -3.18 5.69 -8.11
CA GLY A 61 -4.37 6.48 -7.75
C GLY A 61 -5.71 5.74 -7.95
N ILE A 62 -5.66 4.43 -8.23
CA ILE A 62 -6.85 3.58 -8.35
C ILE A 62 -7.60 3.51 -7.02
N ILE A 63 -6.86 3.43 -5.90
CA ILE A 63 -7.43 3.58 -4.56
C ILE A 63 -7.36 5.06 -4.18
N GLN A 64 -8.48 5.75 -4.41
CA GLN A 64 -8.61 7.16 -4.09
C GLN A 64 -8.71 7.40 -2.59
N ALA A 65 -8.28 8.59 -2.15
CA ALA A 65 -8.46 9.04 -0.79
C ALA A 65 -9.96 9.04 -0.44
N PRO A 66 -10.39 8.36 0.64
CA PRO A 66 -11.75 8.42 1.13
C PRO A 66 -12.11 9.84 1.58
N ALA A 67 -13.41 10.11 1.75
CA ALA A 67 -13.83 11.31 2.45
C ALA A 67 -13.31 11.30 3.89
N ALA A 68 -12.98 12.47 4.46
CA ALA A 68 -12.49 12.59 5.83
C ALA A 68 -13.48 12.05 6.89
N THR A 69 -14.76 11.93 6.54
CA THR A 69 -15.81 11.35 7.38
C THR A 69 -15.89 9.82 7.31
N ASP A 70 -15.16 9.20 6.39
CA ASP A 70 -15.13 7.75 6.21
C ASP A 70 -14.17 7.11 7.24
N LEU A 71 -14.62 6.03 7.86
CA LEU A 71 -13.81 5.23 8.79
C LEU A 71 -12.53 4.71 8.12
N LEU A 72 -12.55 4.53 6.79
CA LEU A 72 -11.41 4.08 6.00
C LEU A 72 -10.34 5.16 5.75
N CYS A 73 -10.63 6.44 6.03
CA CYS A 73 -9.69 7.54 5.82
C CYS A 73 -8.38 7.32 6.58
N SER A 74 -8.47 7.00 7.87
CA SER A 74 -7.30 6.72 8.72
C SER A 74 -6.47 5.53 8.23
N THR A 75 -7.13 4.50 7.70
CA THR A 75 -6.46 3.32 7.16
C THR A 75 -5.77 3.65 5.83
N TRP A 76 -6.45 4.40 4.96
CA TRP A 76 -5.88 4.87 3.70
C TRP A 76 -4.64 5.75 3.94
N GLU A 77 -4.70 6.70 4.88
CA GLU A 77 -3.56 7.55 5.24
C GLU A 77 -2.36 6.74 5.70
N ARG A 78 -2.59 5.74 6.56
CA ARG A 78 -1.52 4.83 7.02
C ARG A 78 -0.87 4.08 5.87
N TRP A 79 -1.66 3.59 4.92
CA TRP A 79 -1.14 2.91 3.73
C TRP A 79 -0.37 3.84 2.82
N ASN A 80 -0.92 5.03 2.56
CA ASN A 80 -0.28 6.05 1.74
C ASN A 80 1.08 6.46 2.34
N MET A 81 1.14 6.66 3.65
CA MET A 81 2.36 6.97 4.38
C MET A 81 3.39 5.84 4.32
N MET A 82 2.97 4.57 4.39
CA MET A 82 3.86 3.42 4.24
C MET A 82 4.48 3.35 2.83
N VAL A 83 3.66 3.55 1.78
CA VAL A 83 4.14 3.58 0.40
C VAL A 83 5.13 4.72 0.19
N LEU A 84 4.86 5.89 0.77
CA LEU A 84 5.79 7.03 0.76
C LEU A 84 7.13 6.67 1.40
N PHE A 85 7.13 6.07 2.60
CA PHE A 85 8.36 5.66 3.28
C PHE A 85 9.21 4.67 2.49
N TRP A 86 8.60 3.85 1.63
CA TRP A 86 9.38 2.93 0.80
C TRP A 86 9.93 3.57 -0.48
N ILE A 87 9.32 4.66 -0.94
CA ILE A 87 9.77 5.39 -2.14
C ILE A 87 10.89 6.37 -1.78
N MET A 88 10.85 6.95 -0.59
CA MET A 88 11.87 7.88 -0.07
C MET A 88 13.14 7.14 0.37
#